data_AF-A0AAD5ICQ5-F1
#
_entry.id   AF-A0AAD5ICQ5-F1
#
_cell.length_a   1.000
_cell.length_b   1.000
_cell.length_c   1.000
_cell.angle_alpha   90.00
_cell.angle_beta   90.00
_cell.angle_gamma   90.00
#
_symmetry.space_group_name_H-M   'P 1'
#
loop_
_entity.id
_entity.type
_entity.pdbx_description
1 polymer ?
#
loop_
_entity_poly.entity_id
_entity_poly.type
_entity_poly.pdbx_seq_one_letter_code
_entity_poly.pdbx_strand_id
1 'polypeptide(L)'
;MDSAARTYSEFNYNRHMEELHRLHKGAFEYAIATGPHKWSRVHCPQRRYRLMTTNVAECINSCLQFARQLPMMTLAEFIRNMLQKWFHDRHAAARSMRHQLTDAAHLVILKRVEKCNYMTVNPVDWNIFSVKLKGNQWTVNLHLKTCTCNKFQMDHFPCSHALAAARYMRCYS
;
A
#
# COMPACT_ATOMS: atom_id res chain seq x y z
N MET A 1 -10.10 -14.73 3.14
CA MET A 1 -8.91 -14.15 3.83
C MET A 1 -8.35 -12.90 3.15
N ASP A 2 -8.15 -12.87 1.83
CA ASP A 2 -7.47 -11.73 1.16
C ASP A 2 -8.13 -10.36 1.41
N SER A 3 -9.46 -10.29 1.37
CA SER A 3 -10.21 -9.05 1.68
C SER A 3 -9.97 -8.54 3.11
N ALA A 4 -9.91 -9.44 4.10
CA ALA A 4 -9.57 -9.11 5.48
C ALA A 4 -8.09 -8.71 5.61
N ALA A 5 -7.19 -9.33 4.85
CA ALA A 5 -5.77 -9.00 4.91
C ALA A 5 -5.46 -7.58 4.38
N ARG A 6 -6.18 -7.13 3.34
CA ARG A 6 -5.87 -5.90 2.58
C ARG A 6 -6.61 -4.65 3.03
N THR A 7 -7.64 -4.77 3.86
CA THR A 7 -8.45 -3.62 4.30
C THR A 7 -7.63 -2.61 5.11
N TYR A 8 -8.07 -1.35 5.08
CA TYR A 8 -7.50 -0.26 5.87
C TYR A 8 -8.36 0.06 7.10
N SER A 9 -9.58 -0.47 7.17
CA SER A 9 -10.54 -0.18 8.23
C SER A 9 -10.79 -1.43 9.05
N GLU A 10 -10.77 -1.28 10.37
CA GLU A 10 -11.09 -2.32 11.35
C GLU A 10 -12.53 -2.80 11.22
N PHE A 11 -13.48 -1.90 10.94
CA PHE A 11 -14.86 -2.27 10.65
C PHE A 11 -14.95 -3.28 9.48
N ASN A 12 -14.28 -2.97 8.37
CA ASN A 12 -14.25 -3.88 7.22
C ASN A 12 -13.48 -5.18 7.53
N TYR A 13 -12.45 -5.12 8.37
CA TYR A 13 -11.73 -6.31 8.81
C TYR A 13 -12.67 -7.26 9.56
N ASN A 14 -13.36 -6.75 10.59
CA ASN A 14 -14.30 -7.54 11.39
C ASN A 14 -15.41 -8.14 10.52
N ARG A 15 -16.00 -7.34 9.62
CA ARG A 15 -17.01 -7.82 8.67
C ARG A 15 -16.50 -8.99 7.81
N HIS A 16 -15.28 -8.90 7.28
CA HIS A 16 -14.71 -9.98 6.48
C HIS A 16 -14.31 -11.21 7.31
N MET A 17 -13.97 -11.02 8.58
CA MET A 17 -13.68 -12.12 9.51
C MET A 17 -14.94 -12.86 9.93
N GLU A 18 -16.04 -12.16 10.17
CA GLU A 18 -17.37 -12.76 10.41
C GLU A 18 -17.86 -13.54 9.19
N GLU A 19 -17.69 -12.98 7.99
CA GLU A 19 -17.98 -13.67 6.74
C GLU A 19 -17.15 -14.95 6.58
N LEU A 20 -15.85 -14.89 6.86
CA LEU A 20 -14.96 -16.06 6.85
C LEU A 20 -15.39 -17.11 7.88
N HIS A 21 -15.82 -16.69 9.07
CA HIS A 21 -16.30 -17.58 10.11
C HIS A 21 -17.55 -18.35 9.66
N ARG A 22 -18.51 -17.65 9.05
CA ARG A 22 -19.75 -18.24 8.54
C ARG A 22 -19.50 -19.23 7.40
N LEU A 23 -18.57 -18.91 6.48
CA LEU A 23 -18.30 -19.73 5.31
C LEU A 23 -17.37 -20.91 5.61
N HIS A 24 -16.36 -20.72 6.47
CA HIS A 24 -15.34 -21.73 6.71
C HIS A 24 -14.66 -21.57 8.09
N LYS A 25 -15.29 -22.16 9.12
CA LYS A 25 -14.84 -22.09 10.52
C LYS A 25 -13.35 -22.44 10.72
N GLY A 26 -12.87 -23.53 10.11
CA GLY A 26 -11.45 -23.93 10.26
C GLY A 26 -10.45 -22.91 9.67
N ALA A 27 -10.84 -22.19 8.62
CA ALA A 27 -9.98 -21.16 8.02
C ALA A 27 -9.96 -19.91 8.89
N PHE A 28 -11.09 -19.58 9.52
CA PHE A 28 -11.17 -18.53 10.53
C PHE A 28 -10.27 -18.83 11.74
N GLU A 29 -10.39 -20.04 12.30
CA GLU A 29 -9.57 -20.48 13.45
C GLU A 29 -8.08 -20.42 13.13
N TYR A 30 -7.68 -20.94 11.96
CA TYR A 30 -6.30 -20.83 11.47
C TYR A 30 -5.83 -19.37 11.34
N ALA A 31 -6.66 -18.50 10.78
CA ALA A 31 -6.32 -17.09 10.57
C ALA A 31 -6.09 -16.35 11.90
N ILE A 32 -6.92 -16.63 12.91
CA ILE A 32 -6.76 -16.09 14.27
C ILE A 32 -5.51 -16.67 14.93
N ALA A 33 -5.33 -18.00 14.90
CA ALA A 33 -4.19 -18.70 15.51
C ALA A 33 -2.84 -18.25 14.91
N THR A 34 -2.80 -17.96 13.60
CA THR A 34 -1.59 -17.44 12.94
C THR A 34 -1.15 -16.08 13.51
N GLY A 35 -2.09 -15.31 14.08
CA GLY A 35 -1.89 -13.97 14.61
C GLY A 35 -2.14 -12.89 13.55
N PRO A 36 -3.23 -12.10 13.65
CA PRO A 36 -3.59 -11.08 12.67
C PRO A 36 -2.49 -10.06 12.37
N HIS A 37 -1.63 -9.74 13.33
CA HIS A 37 -0.49 -8.84 13.12
C HIS A 37 0.49 -9.34 12.04
N LYS A 38 0.55 -10.65 11.76
CA LYS A 38 1.43 -11.26 10.75
C LYS A 38 0.91 -11.20 9.32
N TRP A 39 -0.38 -10.96 9.12
CA TRP A 39 -0.99 -11.05 7.79
C TRP A 39 -2.00 -9.93 7.49
N SER A 40 -2.68 -9.38 8.48
CA SER A 40 -3.62 -8.28 8.33
C SER A 40 -2.91 -6.94 8.30
N ARG A 41 -3.29 -6.08 7.36
CA ARG A 41 -2.76 -4.71 7.25
C ARG A 41 -3.15 -3.85 8.43
N VAL A 42 -4.39 -3.97 8.93
CA VAL A 42 -4.91 -3.14 10.02
C VAL A 42 -4.18 -3.42 11.33
N HIS A 43 -3.83 -4.68 11.57
CA HIS A 43 -3.22 -5.12 12.83
C HIS A 43 -1.70 -5.26 12.77
N CYS A 44 -1.07 -5.08 11.60
CA CYS A 44 0.38 -5.18 11.48
C CYS A 44 1.04 -3.88 11.99
N PRO A 45 1.90 -3.96 13.02
CA PRO A 45 2.63 -2.79 13.50
C PRO A 45 3.71 -2.34 12.51
N GLN A 46 4.19 -3.25 11.65
CA GLN A 46 5.20 -2.97 10.63
C GLN A 46 4.57 -2.45 9.33
N ARG A 47 5.29 -1.54 8.67
CA ARG A 47 4.88 -0.94 7.40
C ARG A 47 5.15 -1.90 6.27
N ARG A 48 4.11 -2.56 5.73
CA ARG A 48 4.26 -3.54 4.65
C ARG A 48 4.36 -2.97 3.24
N TYR A 49 4.24 -1.64 3.01
CA TYR A 49 4.34 -0.99 1.69
C TYR A 49 3.71 -1.79 0.51
N ARG A 50 2.54 -2.42 0.72
CA ARG A 50 1.84 -3.30 -0.24
C ARG A 50 2.49 -4.66 -0.56
N LEU A 51 3.59 -5.02 0.08
CA LEU A 51 4.15 -6.38 0.12
C LEU A 51 3.28 -7.27 1.01
N MET A 52 2.10 -7.64 0.50
CA MET A 52 1.19 -8.59 1.15
C MET A 52 1.05 -9.89 0.36
N THR A 53 1.92 -10.09 -0.62
CA THR A 53 1.95 -11.26 -1.49
C THR A 53 3.34 -11.87 -1.52
N THR A 54 3.39 -13.16 -1.80
CA THR A 54 4.62 -13.94 -2.04
C THR A 54 5.25 -13.65 -3.40
N ASN A 55 4.67 -12.75 -4.20
CA ASN A 55 5.09 -12.49 -5.58
C ASN A 55 6.59 -12.18 -5.73
N VAL A 56 7.20 -11.47 -4.77
CA VAL A 56 8.66 -11.21 -4.81
C VAL A 56 9.45 -12.51 -4.64
N ALA A 57 9.06 -13.34 -3.67
CA ALA A 57 9.69 -14.63 -3.44
C ALA A 57 9.45 -15.58 -4.62
N GLU A 58 8.24 -15.61 -5.19
CA GLU A 58 7.89 -16.40 -6.37
C GLU A 58 8.67 -15.97 -7.61
N CYS A 59 8.80 -14.66 -7.86
CA CYS A 59 9.58 -14.12 -8.96
C CYS A 59 11.06 -14.51 -8.83
N ILE A 60 11.65 -14.33 -7.64
CA ILE A 60 13.03 -14.77 -7.38
C ILE A 60 13.16 -16.30 -7.52
N ASN A 61 12.17 -17.07 -7.03
CA ASN A 61 12.16 -18.52 -7.17
C ASN A 61 12.15 -18.96 -8.63
N SER A 62 11.36 -18.28 -9.46
CA SER A 62 11.31 -18.53 -10.90
C SER A 62 12.65 -18.19 -11.57
N CYS A 63 13.25 -17.04 -11.26
CA CYS A 63 14.56 -16.67 -11.81
C CYS A 63 15.67 -17.66 -11.41
N LEU A 64 15.55 -18.32 -10.25
CA LEU A 64 16.55 -19.24 -9.72
C LEU A 64 16.24 -20.72 -10.01
N GLN A 65 15.15 -21.04 -10.71
CA GLN A 65 14.69 -22.42 -10.89
C GLN A 65 15.79 -23.35 -11.42
N PHE A 66 16.52 -22.90 -12.46
CA PHE A 66 17.64 -23.65 -13.04
C PHE A 66 18.94 -23.48 -12.25
N ALA A 67 19.21 -22.27 -11.76
CA ALA A 67 20.46 -21.97 -11.05
C ALA A 67 20.63 -22.76 -9.75
N ARG A 68 19.53 -23.17 -9.10
CA ARG A 68 19.55 -23.98 -7.86
C ARG A 68 20.09 -25.39 -8.04
N GLN A 69 20.14 -25.90 -9.27
CA GLN A 69 20.69 -27.20 -9.58
C GLN A 69 22.21 -27.14 -9.84
N LEU A 70 22.78 -25.93 -9.85
CA LEU A 70 24.20 -25.71 -10.07
C LEU A 70 25.00 -25.77 -8.76
N PRO A 71 26.31 -26.02 -8.81
CA PRO A 71 27.19 -25.92 -7.65
C PRO A 71 27.07 -24.56 -6.95
N MET A 72 27.30 -24.54 -5.63
CA MET A 72 27.13 -23.34 -4.79
C MET A 72 27.86 -22.11 -5.34
N MET A 73 29.09 -22.28 -5.81
CA MET A 73 29.88 -21.20 -6.41
C MET A 73 29.20 -20.62 -7.66
N THR A 74 28.68 -21.47 -8.53
CA THR A 74 28.01 -21.07 -9.76
C THR A 74 26.66 -20.40 -9.47
N LEU A 75 25.92 -20.89 -8.47
CA LEU A 75 24.67 -20.26 -8.01
C LEU A 75 24.94 -18.85 -7.45
N ALA A 76 25.97 -18.69 -6.61
CA ALA A 76 26.34 -17.39 -6.05
C ALA A 76 26.70 -16.38 -7.16
N GLU A 77 27.48 -16.83 -8.14
CA GLU A 77 27.87 -16.03 -9.30
C GLU A 77 26.67 -15.63 -10.17
N PHE A 78 25.72 -16.56 -10.38
CA PHE A 78 24.47 -16.27 -11.08
C PHE A 78 23.64 -15.20 -10.36
N ILE A 79 23.45 -15.34 -9.05
CA ILE A 79 22.71 -14.35 -8.23
C ILE A 79 23.40 -12.99 -8.30
N ARG A 80 24.73 -12.96 -8.18
CA ARG A 80 25.53 -11.73 -8.26
C ARG A 80 25.30 -11.01 -9.59
N ASN A 81 25.44 -11.72 -10.70
CA ASN A 81 25.26 -11.14 -12.04
C ASN A 81 23.81 -10.67 -12.29
N MET A 82 22.82 -11.44 -11.83
CA MET A 82 21.41 -11.07 -11.91
C MET A 82 21.11 -9.77 -11.15
N LEU A 83 21.56 -9.67 -9.90
CA LEU A 83 21.35 -8.47 -9.07
C LEU A 83 22.09 -7.26 -9.65
N GLN A 84 23.33 -7.43 -10.11
CA GLN A 84 24.09 -6.35 -10.74
C GLN A 84 23.38 -5.80 -11.97
N LYS A 85 22.90 -6.66 -12.87
CA LYS A 85 22.14 -6.25 -14.05
C LYS A 85 20.85 -5.51 -13.64
N TRP A 86 20.09 -6.05 -12.70
CA TRP A 86 18.87 -5.39 -12.21
C TRP A 86 19.14 -4.01 -11.60
N PHE A 87 20.18 -3.87 -10.78
CA PHE A 87 20.54 -2.57 -10.22
C PHE A 87 21.01 -1.58 -11.28
N HIS A 88 21.80 -2.05 -12.26
CA HIS A 88 22.23 -1.24 -13.39
C HIS A 88 21.03 -0.73 -14.20
N ASP A 89 20.13 -1.62 -14.60
CA ASP A 89 18.94 -1.29 -15.40
C ASP A 89 18.02 -0.33 -14.64
N ARG A 90 17.79 -0.57 -13.34
CA ARG A 90 17.00 0.33 -12.49
C ARG A 90 17.64 1.70 -12.32
N HIS A 91 18.96 1.76 -12.19
CA HIS A 91 19.68 3.02 -12.08
C HIS A 91 19.62 3.81 -13.40
N ALA A 92 19.81 3.15 -14.54
CA ALA A 92 19.64 3.75 -15.86
C ALA A 92 18.22 4.30 -16.06
N ALA A 93 17.20 3.50 -15.74
CA ALA A 93 15.81 3.93 -15.78
C ALA A 93 15.57 5.14 -14.87
N ALA A 94 16.08 5.12 -13.64
CA ALA A 94 15.94 6.23 -12.70
C ALA A 94 16.58 7.52 -13.21
N ARG A 95 17.75 7.45 -13.86
CA ARG A 95 18.40 8.61 -14.49
C ARG A 95 17.60 9.20 -15.65
N SER A 96 16.84 8.35 -16.36
CA SER A 96 15.95 8.80 -17.45
C SER A 96 14.58 9.29 -16.98
N MET A 97 14.25 9.18 -15.70
CA MET A 97 12.94 9.61 -15.19
C MET A 97 12.80 11.13 -15.29
N ARG A 98 11.68 11.57 -15.89
CA ARG A 98 11.33 13.00 -16.05
C ARG A 98 10.61 13.56 -14.83
N HIS A 99 10.21 12.71 -13.88
CA HIS A 99 9.38 13.07 -12.75
C HIS A 99 10.04 12.61 -11.44
N GLN A 100 9.75 13.30 -10.34
CA GLN A 100 10.24 12.93 -9.00
C GLN A 100 9.67 11.59 -8.51
N LEU A 101 8.60 11.09 -9.12
CA LEU A 101 7.96 9.83 -8.80
C LEU A 101 8.25 8.80 -9.88
N THR A 102 8.35 7.53 -9.48
CA THR A 102 8.31 6.41 -10.42
C THR A 102 6.98 6.38 -11.16
N ASP A 103 6.95 5.85 -12.38
CA ASP A 103 5.73 5.78 -13.19
C ASP A 103 4.58 5.10 -12.45
N ALA A 104 4.88 4.02 -11.72
CA ALA A 104 3.89 3.32 -10.89
C ALA A 104 3.31 4.23 -9.78
N ALA A 105 4.16 4.99 -9.08
CA ALA A 105 3.70 5.93 -8.06
C ALA A 105 2.93 7.12 -8.67
N HIS A 106 3.37 7.59 -9.83
CA HIS A 106 2.72 8.66 -10.58
C HIS A 106 1.30 8.26 -11.01
N LEU A 107 1.12 7.06 -11.59
CA LEU A 107 -0.20 6.52 -11.95
C LEU A 107 -1.13 6.38 -10.75
N VAL A 108 -0.59 6.01 -9.57
CA VAL A 108 -1.38 5.96 -8.33
C VAL A 108 -1.85 7.35 -7.91
N ILE A 109 -1.02 8.38 -8.04
CA ILE A 109 -1.42 9.77 -7.75
C ILE A 109 -2.48 10.23 -8.73
N LEU A 110 -2.30 10.03 -10.03
CA LEU A 110 -3.25 10.49 -11.04
C LEU A 110 -4.67 9.95 -10.76
N LYS A 111 -4.80 8.66 -10.45
CA LYS A 111 -6.08 8.05 -10.03
C LYS A 111 -6.65 8.67 -8.76
N ARG A 112 -5.81 9.03 -7.79
CA ARG A 112 -6.24 9.66 -6.54
C ARG A 112 -6.65 11.13 -6.74
N VAL A 113 -5.99 11.85 -7.65
CA VAL A 113 -6.32 13.23 -8.06
C VAL A 113 -7.65 13.26 -8.80
N GLU A 114 -7.86 12.36 -9.75
CA GLU A 114 -9.16 12.26 -10.44
C GLU A 114 -10.31 12.12 -9.42
N LYS A 115 -10.13 11.27 -8.41
CA LYS A 115 -11.11 11.09 -7.36
C LYS A 115 -11.27 12.34 -6.46
N CYS A 116 -10.20 13.10 -6.23
CA CYS A 116 -10.25 14.28 -5.37
C CYS A 116 -11.07 15.41 -6.00
N ASN A 117 -11.23 15.43 -7.33
CA ASN A 117 -12.02 16.44 -8.04
C ASN A 117 -13.50 16.46 -7.63
N TYR A 118 -14.04 15.34 -7.17
CA TYR A 118 -15.45 15.21 -6.81
C TYR A 118 -15.72 15.45 -5.32
N MET A 119 -14.71 15.86 -4.54
CA MET A 119 -14.80 15.97 -3.08
C MET A 119 -15.03 17.40 -2.63
N THR A 120 -15.90 17.57 -1.64
CA THR A 120 -16.10 18.85 -0.94
C THR A 120 -15.22 18.90 0.29
N VAL A 121 -14.45 19.97 0.46
CA VAL A 121 -13.55 20.15 1.60
C VAL A 121 -14.05 21.30 2.46
N ASN A 122 -14.16 21.05 3.77
CA ASN A 122 -14.46 22.09 4.76
C ASN A 122 -13.30 22.14 5.76
N PRO A 123 -12.64 23.30 5.97
CA PRO A 123 -11.64 23.45 7.02
C PRO A 123 -12.32 23.32 8.40
N VAL A 124 -11.66 22.62 9.31
CA VAL A 124 -12.08 22.46 10.71
C VAL A 124 -11.12 23.21 11.62
N ASP A 125 -9.83 23.14 11.31
CA ASP A 125 -8.73 23.84 11.98
C ASP A 125 -7.59 24.06 10.95
N TRP A 126 -6.52 24.75 11.32
CA TRP A 126 -5.41 25.12 10.44
C TRP A 126 -4.85 23.96 9.60
N ASN A 127 -4.73 22.79 10.21
CA ASN A 127 -4.23 21.58 9.56
C ASN A 127 -5.28 20.47 9.41
N ILE A 128 -6.51 20.70 9.87
CA ILE A 128 -7.57 19.68 9.96
C ILE A 128 -8.70 20.02 9.00
N PHE A 129 -9.06 19.05 8.15
CA PHE A 129 -10.06 19.22 7.11
C PHE A 129 -11.08 18.08 7.16
N SER A 130 -12.35 18.43 7.01
CA SER A 130 -13.45 17.50 6.79
C SER A 130 -13.73 17.38 5.30
N VAL A 131 -13.43 16.22 4.72
CA VAL A 131 -13.61 15.93 3.30
C VAL A 131 -14.84 15.05 3.12
N LYS A 132 -15.77 15.45 2.25
CA LYS A 132 -17.03 14.74 1.99
C LYS A 132 -17.12 14.24 0.55
N LEU A 133 -17.67 13.05 0.36
CA LEU A 133 -18.00 12.48 -0.95
C LEU A 133 -19.15 11.47 -0.81
N LYS A 134 -20.24 11.66 -1.58
CA LYS A 134 -21.37 10.71 -1.66
C LYS A 134 -21.88 10.26 -0.27
N GLY A 135 -22.17 11.22 0.61
CA GLY A 135 -22.68 10.95 1.97
C GLY A 135 -21.65 10.48 3.00
N ASN A 136 -20.42 10.16 2.58
CA ASN A 136 -19.34 9.80 3.48
C ASN A 136 -18.48 11.01 3.84
N GLN A 137 -17.92 11.01 5.04
CA GLN A 137 -17.04 12.06 5.55
C GLN A 137 -15.75 11.47 6.12
N TRP A 138 -14.63 12.12 5.84
CA TRP A 138 -13.32 11.76 6.39
C TRP A 138 -12.64 13.00 6.97
N THR A 139 -12.02 12.81 8.13
CA THR A 139 -11.16 13.83 8.73
C THR A 139 -9.73 13.60 8.28
N VAL A 140 -9.08 14.66 7.82
CA VAL A 140 -7.69 14.66 7.35
C VAL A 140 -6.92 15.64 8.22
N ASN A 141 -5.75 15.21 8.71
CA ASN A 141 -4.77 16.12 9.29
C ASN A 141 -3.52 16.14 8.39
N LEU A 142 -3.24 17.28 7.76
CA LEU A 142 -2.11 17.42 6.83
C LEU A 142 -0.76 17.47 7.55
N HIS A 143 -0.71 18.06 8.75
CA HIS A 143 0.52 18.14 9.55
C HIS A 143 0.96 16.76 10.06
N LEU A 144 0.05 16.02 10.69
CA LEU A 144 0.31 14.67 11.18
C LEU A 144 0.30 13.60 10.07
N LYS A 145 -0.06 13.97 8.85
CA LYS A 145 -0.20 13.08 7.69
C LYS A 145 -1.17 11.91 7.95
N THR A 146 -2.28 12.19 8.64
CA THR A 146 -3.29 11.19 8.98
C THR A 146 -4.62 11.44 8.26
N CYS A 147 -5.35 10.36 8.03
CA CYS A 147 -6.73 10.42 7.56
C CYS A 147 -7.53 9.28 8.18
N THR A 148 -8.82 9.50 8.47
CA THR A 148 -9.71 8.46 8.99
C THR A 148 -9.90 7.28 8.03
N CYS A 149 -9.54 7.43 6.75
CA CYS A 149 -9.50 6.30 5.81
C CYS A 149 -8.28 5.38 5.98
N ASN A 150 -7.37 5.69 6.90
CA ASN A 150 -6.10 5.03 7.20
C ASN A 150 -5.06 4.95 6.09
N LYS A 151 -5.42 5.23 4.83
CA LYS A 151 -4.51 5.14 3.68
C LYS A 151 -3.34 6.11 3.76
N PHE A 152 -3.53 7.31 4.31
CA PHE A 152 -2.47 8.34 4.31
C PHE A 152 -1.29 7.91 5.20
N GLN A 153 -1.59 7.51 6.43
CA GLN A 153 -0.61 7.06 7.41
C GLN A 153 -0.08 5.64 7.13
N MET A 154 -0.86 4.76 6.50
CA MET A 154 -0.43 3.39 6.21
C MET A 154 0.42 3.28 4.94
N ASP A 155 0.05 3.99 3.86
CA ASP A 155 0.81 3.95 2.61
C ASP A 155 2.00 4.93 2.62
N HIS A 156 2.08 5.87 3.58
CA HIS A 156 3.00 7.03 3.56
C HIS A 156 2.90 7.81 2.26
N PHE A 157 1.70 7.79 1.67
CA PHE A 157 1.42 8.35 0.37
C PHE A 157 0.05 9.03 0.41
N PRO A 158 -0.09 10.29 -0.04
CA PRO A 158 -1.33 11.05 0.10
C PRO A 158 -2.53 10.29 -0.46
N CYS A 159 -3.53 10.04 0.39
CA CYS A 159 -4.81 9.50 -0.08
C CYS A 159 -5.59 10.56 -0.85
N SER A 160 -6.64 10.18 -1.59
CA SER A 160 -7.48 11.14 -2.33
C SER A 160 -8.05 12.26 -1.45
N HIS A 161 -8.37 11.98 -0.18
CA HIS A 161 -8.86 12.99 0.77
C HIS A 161 -7.75 13.97 1.16
N ALA A 162 -6.53 13.47 1.39
CA ALA A 162 -5.38 14.30 1.71
C ALA A 162 -5.00 15.20 0.53
N LEU A 163 -5.11 14.70 -0.71
CA LEU A 163 -4.92 15.50 -1.92
C LEU A 163 -5.98 16.60 -2.05
N ALA A 164 -7.25 16.28 -1.76
CA ALA A 164 -8.33 17.28 -1.77
C ALA A 164 -8.06 18.40 -0.74
N ALA A 165 -7.71 18.03 0.49
CA ALA A 165 -7.37 18.97 1.56
C ALA A 165 -6.14 19.83 1.21
N ALA A 166 -5.08 19.23 0.68
CA ALA A 166 -3.87 19.95 0.27
C ALA A 166 -4.14 20.92 -0.89
N ARG A 167 -5.02 20.54 -1.83
CA ARG A 167 -5.46 21.44 -2.90
C ARG A 167 -6.25 22.62 -2.36
N TYR A 168 -7.15 22.39 -1.41
CA TYR A 168 -7.88 23.45 -0.74
C TYR A 168 -6.92 24.42 -0.06
N MET A 169 -5.99 23.93 0.77
CA MET A 169 -5.01 24.77 1.46
C MET A 169 -4.21 25.67 0.50
N ARG A 170 -3.81 25.17 -0.67
CA ARG A 170 -3.06 25.95 -1.68
C ARG A 170 -3.87 27.04 -2.38
N CYS A 171 -5.19 26.91 -2.45
CA CYS A 171 -6.04 27.91 -3.12
C CYS A 171 -6.47 29.05 -2.18
N TYR A 172 -6.33 28.87 -0.87
CA TYR A 172 -6.78 29.82 0.16
C TYR A 172 -5.64 30.27 1.10
N SER A 173 -4.39 29.98 0.74
CA SER A 173 -3.15 30.44 1.39
C SER A 173 -2.50 31.56 0.61
#